data_AF-M2UU38-F1
#
_entry.id   AF-M2UU38-F1
#
_cell.length_a   1.000
_cell.length_b   1.000
_cell.length_c   1.000
_cell.angle_alpha   90.00
_cell.angle_beta   90.00
_cell.angle_gamma   90.00
#
_symmetry.space_group_name_H-M   'P 1'
#
loop_
_entity.id
_entity.type
_entity.pdbx_description
1 polymer ?
#
loop_
_entity_poly.entity_id
_entity_poly.type
_entity_poly.pdbx_seq_one_letter_code
_entity_poly.pdbx_strand_id
1 'polypeptide(L)'
;MFRLFRPLLFTKPFVRSYSSETKRFSTVEALEYVNNTKKLSIPGFDANKPAVFRSAFSDFPAEKKWFTSSNDHPGYLQELNLAYLEKHGNAIVPLEVTRPSVHNTQNETFDRIEAPFSLLLAHMGAMDDQGVRLYLAQHSLEDLPAELNKDLPTPLTFLTCLKARGDIYASSLWMGRPPTRTPLHRDPNPNLFVQLAGKKKVRMMTPEVGRGVFERVRQQIRGAAGDANMRGTEMMQGREMEGLETAVWDENEGGDGGMPLGGLGRAQMLL
;
A
#
# COMPACT_ATOMS: atom_id res chain seq x y z
N MET A 1 23.66 -46.27 -33.00
CA MET A 1 24.00 -46.07 -31.57
C MET A 1 25.06 -44.98 -31.50
N PHE A 2 24.67 -43.72 -31.45
CA PHE A 2 25.58 -42.57 -31.54
C PHE A 2 25.67 -41.88 -30.17
N ARG A 3 26.87 -41.94 -29.57
CA ARG A 3 27.27 -41.15 -28.40
C ARG A 3 27.55 -39.72 -28.86
N LEU A 4 26.83 -38.75 -28.34
CA LEU A 4 27.15 -37.33 -28.41
C LEU A 4 27.63 -36.87 -27.03
N PHE A 5 28.93 -36.71 -26.88
CA PHE A 5 29.54 -35.96 -25.79
C PHE A 5 29.20 -34.48 -25.97
N ARG A 6 28.51 -33.87 -25.01
CA ARG A 6 28.43 -32.41 -24.87
C ARG A 6 29.40 -31.98 -23.77
N PRO A 7 30.27 -30.98 -24.01
CA PRO A 7 31.16 -30.46 -22.99
C PRO A 7 30.35 -29.71 -21.92
N LEU A 8 30.72 -29.92 -20.65
CA LEU A 8 30.29 -29.08 -19.52
C LEU A 8 30.84 -27.67 -19.73
N LEU A 9 30.03 -26.79 -20.29
CA LEU A 9 30.26 -25.35 -20.21
C LEU A 9 29.95 -24.94 -18.76
N PHE A 10 31.00 -24.73 -17.97
CA PHE A 10 30.91 -23.94 -16.75
C PHE A 10 30.47 -22.53 -17.14
N THR A 11 29.17 -22.26 -17.06
CA THR A 11 28.66 -20.90 -17.06
C THR A 11 29.17 -20.26 -15.78
N LYS A 12 30.13 -19.33 -15.93
CA LYS A 12 30.54 -18.43 -14.85
C LYS A 12 29.28 -17.87 -14.19
N PRO A 13 29.19 -17.83 -12.85
CA PRO A 13 28.09 -17.13 -12.21
C PRO A 13 28.14 -15.69 -12.74
N PHE A 14 27.08 -15.27 -13.44
CA PHE A 14 26.86 -13.87 -13.73
C PHE A 14 26.63 -13.18 -12.38
N VAL A 15 27.71 -12.81 -11.72
CA VAL A 15 27.70 -11.73 -10.73
C VAL A 15 27.45 -10.48 -11.56
N ARG A 16 26.18 -10.18 -11.84
CA ARG A 16 25.80 -8.82 -12.21
C ARG A 16 26.05 -7.99 -10.98
N SER A 17 27.15 -7.25 -11.03
CA SER A 17 27.35 -6.08 -10.18
C SER A 17 26.10 -5.21 -10.32
N TYR A 18 25.25 -5.21 -9.30
CA TYR A 18 24.29 -4.13 -9.15
C TYR A 18 25.12 -2.88 -8.99
N SER A 19 24.79 -1.86 -9.78
CA SER A 19 25.41 -0.54 -9.80
C SER A 19 25.99 -0.14 -8.45
N SER A 20 27.28 0.19 -8.43
CA SER A 20 27.89 0.94 -7.34
C SER A 20 27.37 2.38 -7.41
N GLU A 21 26.17 2.67 -6.90
CA GLU A 21 25.67 4.06 -6.73
C GLU A 21 24.53 4.11 -5.67
N THR A 22 24.93 4.02 -4.40
CA THR A 22 24.36 4.63 -3.16
C THR A 22 22.85 4.72 -2.83
N LYS A 23 21.86 4.41 -3.67
CA LYS A 23 20.43 4.36 -3.24
C LYS A 23 19.61 3.29 -3.98
N ARG A 24 19.09 2.31 -3.23
CA ARG A 24 18.25 1.21 -3.72
C ARG A 24 16.89 1.65 -4.29
N PHE A 25 16.36 2.78 -3.82
CA PHE A 25 15.11 3.38 -4.29
C PHE A 25 15.31 4.88 -4.54
N SER A 26 14.71 5.38 -5.62
CA SER A 26 14.63 6.81 -5.92
C SER A 26 13.22 7.35 -5.63
N THR A 27 13.13 8.64 -5.35
CA THR A 27 11.84 9.32 -5.21
C THR A 27 11.09 9.34 -6.54
N VAL A 28 9.79 9.09 -6.51
CA VAL A 28 8.91 9.20 -7.69
C VAL A 28 8.79 10.67 -8.11
N GLU A 29 8.79 10.92 -9.42
CA GLU A 29 8.61 12.26 -9.98
C GLU A 29 7.25 12.85 -9.57
N ALA A 30 7.27 14.09 -9.10
CA ALA A 30 6.06 14.86 -8.89
C ALA A 30 5.73 15.61 -10.19
N LEU A 31 4.55 15.35 -10.75
CA LEU A 31 4.08 16.01 -11.96
C LEU A 31 3.14 17.16 -11.60
N GLU A 32 3.41 18.31 -12.22
CA GLU A 32 2.49 19.44 -12.21
C GLU A 32 1.32 19.16 -13.16
N TYR A 33 0.13 19.60 -12.78
CA TYR A 33 -1.03 19.58 -13.65
C TYR A 33 -1.63 20.99 -13.72
N VAL A 34 -2.09 21.37 -14.92
CA VAL A 34 -2.69 22.68 -15.14
C VAL A 34 -4.19 22.53 -15.12
N ASN A 35 -4.84 23.09 -14.11
CA ASN A 35 -6.29 23.17 -14.03
C ASN A 35 -6.76 24.56 -14.47
N ASN A 36 -6.77 24.80 -15.78
CA ASN A 36 -7.55 25.90 -16.33
C ASN A 36 -9.01 25.45 -16.27
N THR A 37 -9.92 26.28 -15.80
CA THR A 37 -11.33 25.99 -15.41
C THR A 37 -12.20 25.20 -16.42
N LYS A 38 -11.68 24.80 -17.59
CA LYS A 38 -12.32 23.91 -18.57
C LYS A 38 -11.39 22.91 -19.27
N LYS A 39 -10.09 22.82 -18.95
CA LYS A 39 -9.15 21.91 -19.62
C LYS A 39 -7.98 21.54 -18.70
N LEU A 40 -8.18 20.46 -17.93
CA LEU A 40 -7.11 19.83 -17.18
C LEU A 40 -6.07 19.24 -18.17
N SER A 41 -4.79 19.42 -17.89
CA SER A 41 -3.70 18.83 -18.66
C SER A 41 -2.57 18.40 -17.73
N ILE A 42 -1.94 17.28 -18.05
CA ILE A 42 -0.80 16.72 -17.31
C ILE A 42 0.35 16.51 -18.31
N PRO A 43 1.10 17.57 -18.65
CA PRO A 43 2.21 17.48 -19.60
C PRO A 43 3.25 16.46 -19.12
N GLY A 44 3.78 15.66 -20.04
CA GLY A 44 4.82 14.68 -19.72
C GLY A 44 4.33 13.41 -19.01
N PHE A 45 3.02 13.24 -18.76
CA PHE A 45 2.51 12.01 -18.16
C PHE A 45 2.73 10.78 -19.05
N ASP A 46 3.45 9.81 -18.51
CA ASP A 46 3.67 8.48 -19.07
C ASP A 46 2.96 7.45 -18.19
N ALA A 47 1.94 6.78 -18.75
CA ALA A 47 1.13 5.81 -18.03
C ALA A 47 1.91 4.54 -17.61
N ASN A 48 3.13 4.35 -18.12
CA ASN A 48 4.00 3.23 -17.74
C ASN A 48 4.99 3.59 -16.62
N LYS A 49 4.93 4.82 -16.09
CA LYS A 49 5.80 5.28 -15.01
C LYS A 49 4.96 5.74 -13.82
N PRO A 50 5.43 5.48 -12.58
CA PRO A 50 4.76 6.02 -11.42
C PRO A 50 4.91 7.54 -11.41
N ALA A 51 3.86 8.24 -10.97
CA ALA A 51 3.84 9.69 -10.85
C ALA A 51 3.11 10.10 -9.56
N VAL A 52 3.51 11.24 -8.99
CA VAL A 52 2.83 11.86 -7.85
C VAL A 52 2.19 13.18 -8.30
N PHE A 53 0.91 13.35 -8.02
CA PHE A 53 0.18 14.60 -8.29
C PHE A 53 -0.06 15.34 -6.98
N ARG A 54 0.71 16.40 -6.73
CA ARG A 54 0.59 17.17 -5.47
C ARG A 54 -0.66 18.04 -5.50
N SER A 55 -1.33 18.14 -4.36
CA SER A 55 -2.54 18.96 -4.17
C SER A 55 -3.73 18.57 -5.07
N ALA A 56 -3.65 17.43 -5.77
CA ALA A 56 -4.80 16.87 -6.48
C ALA A 56 -5.86 16.42 -5.47
N PHE A 57 -7.14 16.54 -5.86
CA PHE A 57 -8.30 16.08 -5.10
C PHE A 57 -8.51 16.79 -3.75
N SER A 58 -7.88 17.94 -3.52
CA SER A 58 -8.12 18.78 -2.34
C SER A 58 -9.55 19.36 -2.29
N ASP A 59 -10.30 19.22 -3.37
CA ASP A 59 -11.70 19.61 -3.50
C ASP A 59 -12.68 18.50 -3.10
N PHE A 60 -12.19 17.29 -2.79
CA PHE A 60 -13.05 16.21 -2.29
C PHE A 60 -13.73 16.65 -0.98
N PRO A 61 -15.07 16.51 -0.86
CA PRO A 61 -15.77 16.89 0.37
C PRO A 61 -15.24 16.17 1.61
N ALA A 62 -14.72 14.94 1.46
CA ALA A 62 -14.10 14.18 2.54
C ALA A 62 -12.97 14.94 3.25
N GLU A 63 -12.17 15.74 2.54
CA GLU A 63 -11.06 16.51 3.14
C GLU A 63 -11.55 17.46 4.24
N LYS A 64 -12.73 18.06 4.06
CA LYS A 64 -13.32 19.01 5.01
C LYS A 64 -14.27 18.38 6.00
N LYS A 65 -14.90 17.26 5.63
CA LYS A 65 -15.95 16.62 6.44
C LYS A 65 -15.40 15.55 7.36
N TRP A 66 -14.45 14.75 6.88
CA TRP A 66 -13.96 13.58 7.61
C TRP A 66 -12.85 13.94 8.60
N PHE A 67 -12.29 15.14 8.48
CA PHE A 67 -11.18 15.60 9.28
C PHE A 67 -11.44 16.97 9.91
N THR A 68 -10.84 17.19 11.08
CA THR A 68 -10.76 18.48 11.76
C THR A 68 -9.30 18.87 11.94
N SER A 69 -9.00 20.17 11.96
CA SER A 69 -7.64 20.64 12.25
C SER A 69 -7.21 20.22 13.65
N SER A 70 -6.01 19.66 13.78
CA SER A 70 -5.38 19.34 15.05
C SER A 70 -4.23 20.30 15.34
N ASN A 71 -4.20 20.84 16.55
CA ASN A 71 -3.07 21.59 17.08
C ASN A 71 -2.24 20.75 18.06
N ASP A 72 -2.72 19.57 18.44
CA ASP A 72 -2.18 18.77 19.54
C ASP A 72 -1.03 17.86 19.08
N HIS A 73 -0.92 17.63 17.78
CA HIS A 73 0.09 16.75 17.19
C HIS A 73 0.89 17.45 16.08
N PRO A 74 2.09 17.99 16.39
CA PRO A 74 2.91 18.71 15.40
C PRO A 74 3.36 17.87 14.19
N GLY A 75 3.13 16.55 14.19
CA GLY A 75 3.38 15.64 13.07
C GLY A 75 2.16 15.36 12.17
N TYR A 76 0.94 15.62 12.65
CA TYR A 76 -0.32 15.33 11.96
C TYR A 76 -1.28 16.52 12.15
N LEU A 77 -1.46 17.32 11.10
CA LEU A 77 -2.25 18.56 11.15
C LEU A 77 -3.78 18.31 11.18
N GLN A 78 -4.20 17.05 11.10
CA GLN A 78 -5.59 16.65 10.97
C GLN A 78 -5.90 15.46 11.87
N GLU A 79 -7.07 15.48 12.49
CA GLU A 79 -7.68 14.40 13.24
C GLU A 79 -8.99 13.97 12.59
N LEU A 80 -9.50 12.78 12.93
CA LEU A 80 -10.81 12.32 12.44
C LEU A 80 -11.93 13.15 13.06
N ASN A 81 -12.88 13.57 12.22
CA ASN A 81 -14.13 14.13 12.66
C ASN A 81 -15.09 13.02 13.12
N LEU A 82 -14.88 12.50 14.33
CA LEU A 82 -15.71 11.42 14.90
C LEU A 82 -17.19 11.81 14.93
N ALA A 83 -17.51 13.08 15.25
CA ALA A 83 -18.89 13.57 15.27
C ALA A 83 -19.60 13.48 13.91
N TYR A 84 -18.86 13.57 12.80
CA TYR A 84 -19.40 13.34 11.46
C TYR A 84 -19.48 11.85 11.13
N LEU A 85 -18.40 11.11 11.32
CA LEU A 85 -18.26 9.71 10.90
C LEU A 85 -19.13 8.74 11.73
N GLU A 86 -19.33 9.00 13.02
CA GLU A 86 -20.12 8.14 13.91
C GLU A 86 -21.60 8.07 13.56
N LYS A 87 -22.13 9.05 12.81
CA LYS A 87 -23.49 9.00 12.24
C LYS A 87 -23.70 7.76 11.36
N HIS A 88 -22.60 7.22 10.84
CA HIS A 88 -22.57 6.04 9.99
C HIS A 88 -22.00 4.80 10.70
N GLY A 89 -21.79 4.87 12.03
CA GLY A 89 -21.12 3.83 12.81
C GLY A 89 -21.79 2.45 12.80
N ASN A 90 -23.09 2.38 12.51
CA ASN A 90 -23.84 1.12 12.40
C ASN A 90 -23.61 0.37 11.08
N ALA A 91 -22.98 1.01 10.09
CA ALA A 91 -22.64 0.34 8.83
C ALA A 91 -21.68 -0.83 9.10
N ILE A 92 -21.94 -1.98 8.51
CA ILE A 92 -21.06 -3.15 8.62
C ILE A 92 -19.96 -3.03 7.57
N VAL A 93 -18.72 -3.16 8.00
CA VAL A 93 -17.53 -3.02 7.16
C VAL A 93 -16.55 -4.17 7.38
N PRO A 94 -15.78 -4.56 6.35
CA PRO A 94 -14.77 -5.59 6.45
C PRO A 94 -13.51 -5.03 7.13
N LEU A 95 -13.15 -5.56 8.29
CA LEU A 95 -11.95 -5.17 9.02
C LEU A 95 -10.92 -6.30 9.01
N GLU A 96 -9.69 -5.94 8.62
CA GLU A 96 -8.51 -6.74 8.88
C GLU A 96 -8.06 -6.52 10.32
N VAL A 97 -7.91 -7.60 11.08
CA VAL A 97 -7.52 -7.57 12.49
C VAL A 97 -6.17 -8.23 12.64
N THR A 98 -5.18 -7.47 13.08
CA THR A 98 -3.86 -7.99 13.41
C THR A 98 -3.67 -7.98 14.93
N ARG A 99 -3.31 -9.12 15.51
CA ARG A 99 -3.08 -9.25 16.96
C ARG A 99 -1.69 -9.81 17.24
N PRO A 100 -1.04 -9.42 18.35
CA PRO A 100 0.21 -10.03 18.77
C PRO A 100 -0.06 -11.49 19.14
N SER A 101 0.79 -12.43 18.70
CA SER A 101 0.68 -13.81 19.15
C SER A 101 1.09 -13.94 20.62
N VAL A 102 0.29 -14.66 21.40
CA VAL A 102 0.49 -14.91 22.83
C VAL A 102 1.79 -15.68 23.11
N HIS A 103 2.33 -16.39 22.11
CA HIS A 103 3.49 -17.28 22.27
C HIS A 103 4.79 -16.79 21.62
N ASN A 104 4.73 -15.77 20.76
CA ASN A 104 5.91 -15.19 20.12
C ASN A 104 5.60 -13.77 19.66
N THR A 105 6.24 -12.77 20.28
CA THR A 105 6.04 -11.34 19.96
C THR A 105 6.45 -10.98 18.53
N GLN A 106 7.16 -11.86 17.82
CA GLN A 106 7.49 -11.71 16.40
C GLN A 106 6.40 -12.24 15.45
N ASN A 107 5.46 -13.06 15.95
CA ASN A 107 4.39 -13.60 15.13
C ASN A 107 3.10 -12.85 15.41
N GLU A 108 2.46 -12.36 14.35
CA GLU A 108 1.18 -11.70 14.43
C GLU A 108 0.12 -12.61 13.82
N THR A 109 -1.05 -12.70 14.45
CA THR A 109 -2.20 -13.37 13.84
C THR A 109 -2.97 -12.36 13.01
N PHE A 110 -3.43 -12.77 11.84
CA PHE A 110 -4.24 -11.94 10.96
C PHE A 110 -5.57 -12.62 10.68
N ASP A 111 -6.66 -11.90 10.91
CA ASP A 111 -8.03 -12.33 10.63
C ASP A 111 -8.79 -11.25 9.85
N ARG A 112 -9.91 -11.65 9.25
CA ARG A 112 -10.89 -10.72 8.67
C ARG A 112 -12.24 -10.91 9.35
N ILE A 113 -12.87 -9.81 9.74
CA ILE A 113 -14.19 -9.81 10.36
C ILE A 113 -15.09 -8.76 9.70
N GLU A 114 -16.39 -9.03 9.68
CA GLU A 114 -17.41 -8.02 9.41
C GLU A 114 -17.84 -7.40 10.73
N ALA A 115 -17.71 -6.08 10.88
CA ALA A 115 -18.01 -5.40 12.13
C ALA A 115 -18.61 -4.00 11.90
N PRO A 116 -19.33 -3.44 12.89
CA PRO A 116 -19.78 -2.06 12.82
C PRO A 116 -18.61 -1.09 12.63
N PHE A 117 -18.76 -0.11 11.74
CA PHE A 117 -17.77 0.92 11.47
C PHE A 117 -17.37 1.70 12.74
N SER A 118 -18.29 1.83 13.70
CA SER A 118 -18.03 2.41 15.02
C SER A 118 -16.90 1.71 15.79
N LEU A 119 -16.68 0.40 15.58
CA LEU A 119 -15.57 -0.33 16.20
C LEU A 119 -14.22 0.22 15.71
N LEU A 120 -14.10 0.45 14.39
CA LEU A 120 -12.90 1.05 13.82
C LEU A 120 -12.72 2.49 14.31
N LEU A 121 -13.79 3.30 14.30
CA LEU A 121 -13.74 4.69 14.74
C LEU A 121 -13.29 4.80 16.21
N ALA A 122 -13.84 3.98 17.10
CA ALA A 122 -13.43 3.91 18.50
C ALA A 122 -11.96 3.51 18.66
N HIS A 123 -11.50 2.50 17.90
CA HIS A 123 -10.09 2.11 17.88
C HIS A 123 -9.17 3.23 17.38
N MET A 124 -9.62 3.98 16.38
CA MET A 124 -8.86 5.09 15.81
C MET A 124 -8.82 6.33 16.72
N GLY A 125 -9.85 6.54 17.55
CA GLY A 125 -9.94 7.63 18.53
C GLY A 125 -9.29 7.32 19.88
N ALA A 126 -8.93 6.07 20.17
CA ALA A 126 -8.30 5.68 21.43
C ALA A 126 -6.90 6.31 21.59
N MET A 127 -6.53 6.75 22.80
CA MET A 127 -5.19 7.30 23.04
C MET A 127 -4.12 6.21 23.18
N ASP A 128 -4.49 5.05 23.73
CA ASP A 128 -3.57 3.97 24.08
C ASP A 128 -3.49 2.89 23.01
N ASP A 129 -2.29 2.34 22.80
CA ASP A 129 -2.06 1.16 21.98
C ASP A 129 -2.66 -0.07 22.66
N GLN A 130 -3.72 -0.61 22.07
CA GLN A 130 -4.42 -1.81 22.57
C GLN A 130 -3.71 -3.11 22.14
N GLY A 131 -2.57 -3.03 21.44
CA GLY A 131 -1.85 -4.17 20.87
C GLY A 131 -2.54 -4.81 19.66
N VAL A 132 -3.88 -4.73 19.59
CA VAL A 132 -4.70 -5.10 18.44
C VAL A 132 -4.75 -3.95 17.44
N ARG A 133 -4.59 -4.24 16.15
CA ARG A 133 -4.71 -3.27 15.07
C ARG A 133 -5.87 -3.59 14.17
N LEU A 134 -6.71 -2.59 13.92
CA LEU A 134 -7.81 -2.67 12.98
C LEU A 134 -7.46 -1.87 11.72
N TYR A 135 -7.71 -2.48 10.56
CA TYR A 135 -7.52 -1.86 9.27
C TYR A 135 -8.70 -2.17 8.35
N LEU A 136 -9.44 -1.13 7.96
CA LEU A 136 -10.35 -1.20 6.83
C LEU A 136 -9.49 -1.22 5.57
N ALA A 137 -9.47 -2.35 4.87
CA ALA A 137 -8.67 -2.52 3.67
C ALA A 137 -9.57 -2.89 2.49
N GLN A 138 -9.37 -2.22 1.35
CA GLN A 138 -10.06 -2.50 0.08
C GLN A 138 -11.61 -2.52 0.18
N HIS A 139 -12.20 -1.75 1.12
CA HIS A 139 -13.66 -1.69 1.23
C HIS A 139 -14.23 -0.91 0.05
N SER A 140 -15.16 -1.48 -0.70
CA SER A 140 -15.75 -0.84 -1.89
C SER A 140 -16.41 0.48 -1.53
N LEU A 141 -16.18 1.53 -2.33
CA LEU A 141 -16.91 2.79 -2.15
C LEU A 141 -18.41 2.61 -2.38
N GLU A 142 -18.81 1.65 -3.22
CA GLU A 142 -20.22 1.35 -3.51
C GLU A 142 -20.96 0.78 -2.30
N ASP A 143 -20.23 0.12 -1.39
CA ASP A 143 -20.78 -0.46 -0.16
C ASP A 143 -20.80 0.56 0.99
N LEU A 144 -20.23 1.75 0.80
CA LEU A 144 -20.28 2.81 1.82
C LEU A 144 -21.69 3.37 1.96
N PRO A 145 -22.05 3.84 3.18
CA PRO A 145 -23.20 4.71 3.38
C PRO A 145 -23.23 5.86 2.38
N ALA A 146 -24.40 6.13 1.80
CA ALA A 146 -24.54 7.04 0.66
C ALA A 146 -23.98 8.46 0.90
N GLU A 147 -24.00 8.96 2.13
CA GLU A 147 -23.39 10.26 2.45
C GLU A 147 -21.86 10.22 2.40
N LEU A 148 -21.23 9.15 2.91
CA LEU A 148 -19.78 8.95 2.83
C LEU A 148 -19.33 8.72 1.39
N ASN A 149 -20.10 7.98 0.59
CA ASN A 149 -19.81 7.79 -0.83
C ASN A 149 -19.79 9.14 -1.59
N LYS A 150 -20.77 10.03 -1.33
CA LYS A 150 -20.84 11.37 -1.96
C LYS A 150 -19.66 12.27 -1.61
N ASP A 151 -18.95 11.99 -0.53
CA ASP A 151 -17.76 12.74 -0.13
C ASP A 151 -16.50 12.36 -0.91
N LEU A 152 -16.57 11.29 -1.71
CA LEU A 152 -15.49 10.74 -2.51
C LEU A 152 -15.89 10.66 -3.99
N PRO A 153 -16.13 11.80 -4.65
CA PRO A 153 -16.60 11.81 -6.03
C PRO A 153 -15.57 11.21 -6.99
N THR A 154 -16.04 10.47 -7.98
CA THR A 154 -15.19 9.93 -9.05
C THR A 154 -14.53 11.06 -9.84
N PRO A 155 -13.18 11.12 -9.93
CA PRO A 155 -12.49 12.23 -10.58
C PRO A 155 -12.40 12.06 -12.12
N LEU A 156 -13.54 12.02 -12.80
CA LEU A 156 -13.64 11.70 -14.24
C LEU A 156 -12.76 12.59 -15.14
N THR A 157 -12.73 13.90 -14.88
CA THR A 157 -11.88 14.84 -15.63
C THR A 157 -10.40 14.49 -15.48
N PHE A 158 -9.98 14.12 -14.28
CA PHE A 158 -8.60 13.73 -14.00
C PHE A 158 -8.23 12.42 -14.68
N LEU A 159 -9.10 11.40 -14.58
CA LEU A 159 -8.89 10.10 -15.22
C LEU A 159 -8.78 10.21 -16.74
N THR A 160 -9.57 11.08 -17.35
CA THR A 160 -9.51 11.35 -18.80
C THR A 160 -8.11 11.87 -19.21
N CYS A 161 -7.50 12.73 -18.38
CA CYS A 161 -6.15 13.25 -18.64
C CYS A 161 -5.04 12.22 -18.44
N LEU A 162 -5.29 11.18 -17.64
CA LEU A 162 -4.37 10.05 -17.46
C LEU A 162 -4.43 9.05 -18.63
N LYS A 163 -5.16 9.36 -19.72
CA LYS A 163 -5.41 8.44 -20.83
C LYS A 163 -6.06 7.13 -20.39
N ALA A 164 -6.71 7.12 -19.21
CA ALA A 164 -7.58 6.03 -18.82
C ALA A 164 -8.75 6.00 -19.80
N ARG A 165 -9.23 4.81 -20.17
CA ARG A 165 -10.38 4.68 -21.08
C ARG A 165 -11.70 5.10 -20.41
N GLY A 166 -11.65 5.53 -19.15
CA GLY A 166 -12.79 5.94 -18.34
C GLY A 166 -13.49 4.78 -17.63
N ASP A 167 -13.03 3.55 -17.84
CA ASP A 167 -13.51 2.35 -17.15
C ASP A 167 -12.86 2.23 -15.77
N ILE A 168 -13.68 2.44 -14.73
CA ILE A 168 -13.28 2.21 -13.34
C ILE A 168 -13.83 0.85 -12.93
N TYR A 169 -12.94 -0.11 -12.78
CA TYR A 169 -13.31 -1.47 -12.38
C TYR A 169 -13.75 -1.54 -10.92
N ALA A 170 -13.08 -0.79 -10.04
CA ALA A 170 -13.39 -0.71 -8.63
C ALA A 170 -12.84 0.59 -8.05
N SER A 171 -13.49 1.09 -7.00
CA SER A 171 -12.95 2.13 -6.12
C SER A 171 -13.06 1.64 -4.69
N SER A 172 -12.01 1.83 -3.90
CA SER A 172 -11.97 1.32 -2.54
C SER A 172 -11.45 2.35 -1.55
N LEU A 173 -11.86 2.19 -0.29
CA LEU A 173 -11.39 2.95 0.85
C LEU A 173 -10.42 2.10 1.68
N TRP A 174 -9.38 2.77 2.18
CA TRP A 174 -8.49 2.25 3.21
C TRP A 174 -8.47 3.19 4.40
N MET A 175 -8.63 2.66 5.60
CA MET A 175 -8.68 3.45 6.83
C MET A 175 -8.15 2.65 8.02
N GLY A 176 -7.24 3.22 8.80
CA GLY A 176 -6.70 2.57 10.00
C GLY A 176 -5.56 3.36 10.64
N ARG A 177 -5.20 2.98 11.86
CA ARG A 177 -4.07 3.61 12.56
C ARG A 177 -2.74 2.95 12.20
N PRO A 178 -1.66 3.74 12.03
CA PRO A 178 -0.34 3.17 11.89
C PRO A 178 0.04 2.27 13.10
N PRO A 179 0.80 1.19 12.88
CA PRO A 179 1.24 0.69 11.59
C PRO A 179 0.14 -0.11 10.86
N THR A 180 -0.16 0.28 9.61
CA THR A 180 -0.89 -0.56 8.66
C THR A 180 0.06 -1.05 7.59
N ARG A 181 -0.15 -2.28 7.11
CA ARG A 181 0.76 -2.92 6.17
C ARG A 181 0.02 -3.54 5.01
N THR A 182 0.53 -3.31 3.82
CA THR A 182 0.17 -4.05 2.60
C THR A 182 1.44 -4.69 2.03
N PRO A 183 1.55 -6.03 2.01
CA PRO A 183 2.70 -6.77 1.46
C PRO A 183 2.97 -6.47 -0.01
N LEU A 184 4.14 -6.90 -0.52
CA LEU A 184 4.48 -6.79 -1.93
C LEU A 184 3.46 -7.56 -2.78
N HIS A 185 2.80 -6.86 -3.69
CA HIS A 185 1.86 -7.44 -4.64
C HIS A 185 1.85 -6.63 -5.93
N ARG A 186 1.20 -7.17 -6.96
CA ARG A 186 0.95 -6.50 -8.25
C ARG A 186 -0.56 -6.39 -8.46
N ASP A 187 -1.02 -5.18 -8.79
CA ASP A 187 -2.39 -4.97 -9.24
C ASP A 187 -2.54 -5.37 -10.73
N PRO A 188 -3.66 -5.97 -11.13
CA PRO A 188 -3.89 -6.34 -12.54
C PRO A 188 -4.12 -5.13 -13.45
N ASN A 189 -4.52 -3.99 -12.88
CA ASN A 189 -4.91 -2.78 -13.60
C ASN A 189 -4.08 -1.57 -13.11
N PRO A 190 -3.91 -0.52 -13.94
CA PRO A 190 -3.40 0.77 -13.47
C PRO A 190 -4.23 1.30 -12.30
N ASN A 191 -3.57 1.91 -11.31
CA ASN A 191 -4.20 2.35 -10.07
C ASN A 191 -3.96 3.85 -9.81
N LEU A 192 -4.96 4.54 -9.27
CA LEU A 192 -4.88 5.91 -8.78
C LEU A 192 -5.12 5.92 -7.27
N PHE A 193 -4.05 6.10 -6.50
CA PHE A 193 -4.13 6.14 -5.04
C PHE A 193 -4.23 7.59 -4.55
N VAL A 194 -5.31 7.92 -3.83
CA VAL A 194 -5.55 9.25 -3.26
C VAL A 194 -5.39 9.21 -1.73
N GLN A 195 -4.44 9.98 -1.20
CA GLN A 195 -4.21 10.09 0.23
C GLN A 195 -4.98 11.29 0.79
N LEU A 196 -6.04 11.04 1.57
CA LEU A 196 -6.86 12.09 2.16
C LEU A 196 -6.26 12.68 3.45
N ALA A 197 -5.71 11.83 4.32
CA ALA A 197 -5.08 12.25 5.56
C ALA A 197 -3.90 11.35 5.96
N GLY A 198 -2.95 11.88 6.71
CA GLY A 198 -1.76 11.14 7.15
C GLY A 198 -0.73 10.93 6.03
N LYS A 199 0.21 10.00 6.26
CA LYS A 199 1.33 9.72 5.37
C LYS A 199 1.47 8.21 5.16
N LYS A 200 1.69 7.80 3.91
CA LYS A 200 1.96 6.40 3.55
C LYS A 200 3.30 6.31 2.82
N LYS A 201 4.16 5.38 3.25
CA LYS A 201 5.43 5.09 2.55
C LYS A 201 5.16 3.97 1.55
N VAL A 202 5.41 4.24 0.27
CA VAL A 202 5.21 3.29 -0.83
C VAL A 202 6.55 2.96 -1.49
N ARG A 203 6.87 1.67 -1.62
CA ARG A 203 8.01 1.19 -2.43
C ARG A 203 7.48 0.54 -3.69
N MET A 204 7.96 1.00 -4.85
CA MET A 204 7.59 0.50 -6.16
C MET A 204 8.78 -0.11 -6.87
N MET A 205 8.52 -1.15 -7.67
CA MET A 205 9.54 -1.84 -8.48
C MET A 205 8.98 -2.08 -9.88
N THR A 206 9.85 -2.10 -10.88
CA THR A 206 9.46 -2.58 -12.21
C THR A 206 9.07 -4.06 -12.13
N PRO A 207 8.25 -4.56 -13.09
CA PRO A 207 7.83 -5.95 -13.10
C PRO A 207 8.98 -6.95 -12.95
N GLU A 208 10.10 -6.67 -13.63
CA GLU A 208 11.27 -7.55 -13.70
C GLU A 208 11.99 -7.58 -12.34
N VAL A 209 12.17 -6.41 -11.72
CA VAL A 209 12.86 -6.30 -10.43
C VAL A 209 12.06 -6.96 -9.33
N GLY A 210 10.76 -6.68 -9.23
CA GLY A 210 9.95 -7.27 -8.17
C GLY A 210 9.75 -8.77 -8.35
N ARG A 211 9.70 -9.30 -9.59
CA ARG A 211 9.77 -10.74 -9.86
C ARG A 211 11.08 -11.36 -9.36
N GLY A 212 12.21 -10.72 -9.64
CA GLY A 212 13.51 -11.17 -9.15
C GLY A 212 13.62 -11.18 -7.62
N VAL A 213 12.99 -10.22 -6.94
CA VAL A 213 12.87 -10.22 -5.47
C VAL A 213 12.03 -11.40 -4.99
N PHE A 214 10.86 -11.61 -5.58
CA PHE A 214 9.96 -12.71 -5.24
C PHE A 214 10.63 -14.09 -5.41
N GLU A 215 11.26 -14.33 -6.57
CA GLU A 215 11.95 -15.59 -6.85
C GLU A 215 13.11 -15.85 -5.87
N ARG A 216 13.87 -14.81 -5.53
CA ARG A 216 14.98 -14.90 -4.56
C ARG A 216 14.48 -15.29 -3.17
N VAL A 217 13.44 -14.61 -2.68
CA VAL A 217 12.85 -14.90 -1.36
C VAL A 217 12.31 -16.33 -1.33
N ARG A 218 11.65 -16.79 -2.39
CA ARG A 218 11.17 -18.18 -2.48
C ARG A 218 12.28 -19.21 -2.49
N GLN A 219 13.41 -18.94 -3.17
CA GLN A 219 14.58 -19.82 -3.15
C GLN A 219 15.19 -19.94 -1.75
N GLN A 220 15.22 -18.84 -1.00
CA GLN A 220 15.75 -18.81 0.37
C GLN A 220 14.88 -19.61 1.35
N ILE A 221 13.56 -19.63 1.14
CA ILE A 221 12.60 -20.25 2.07
C ILE A 221 12.46 -21.77 1.87
N ARG A 222 13.04 -22.35 0.79
CA ARG A 222 12.99 -23.77 0.39
C ARG A 222 11.61 -24.43 0.61
N GLY A 223 10.81 -24.51 -0.47
CA GLY A 223 9.64 -25.40 -0.51
C GLY A 223 8.26 -24.76 -0.29
N ALA A 224 8.12 -23.44 -0.40
CA ALA A 224 6.79 -22.81 -0.47
C ALA A 224 6.30 -22.82 -1.92
N ALA A 225 5.28 -23.63 -2.23
CA ALA A 225 4.49 -23.50 -3.45
C ALA A 225 3.57 -22.28 -3.30
N GLY A 226 3.90 -21.17 -3.97
CA GLY A 226 3.13 -19.93 -3.97
C GLY A 226 3.22 -19.25 -5.34
N ASP A 227 2.16 -18.56 -5.77
CA ASP A 227 2.15 -17.81 -7.03
C ASP A 227 2.59 -16.37 -6.79
N ALA A 228 3.33 -15.75 -7.72
CA ALA A 228 3.66 -14.32 -7.63
C ALA A 228 2.42 -13.41 -7.71
N ASN A 229 1.27 -13.98 -8.09
CA ASN A 229 -0.02 -13.31 -8.21
C ASN A 229 -0.92 -13.46 -6.97
N MET A 230 -0.40 -13.81 -5.80
CA MET A 230 -1.25 -13.91 -4.60
C MET A 230 -1.97 -12.58 -4.32
N ARG A 231 -3.22 -12.68 -3.84
CA ARG A 231 -4.17 -11.55 -3.71
C ARG A 231 -4.95 -11.57 -2.39
N GLY A 232 -4.63 -12.47 -1.47
CA GLY A 232 -5.45 -12.77 -0.29
C GLY A 232 -4.71 -12.75 1.04
N THR A 233 -5.30 -13.44 2.02
CA THR A 233 -4.78 -13.57 3.39
C THR A 233 -3.44 -14.30 3.43
N GLU A 234 -3.11 -15.08 2.39
CA GLU A 234 -1.85 -15.81 2.27
C GLU A 234 -0.65 -14.85 2.21
N MET A 235 -0.84 -13.64 1.71
CA MET A 235 0.21 -12.60 1.67
C MET A 235 0.47 -11.97 3.03
N MET A 236 -0.49 -12.07 3.96
CA MET A 236 -0.45 -11.36 5.23
C MET A 236 0.25 -12.15 6.34
N GLN A 237 0.63 -13.41 6.08
CA GLN A 237 1.19 -14.31 7.09
C GLN A 237 2.30 -15.20 6.53
N GLY A 238 3.13 -15.73 7.43
CA GLY A 238 4.11 -16.76 7.13
C GLY A 238 5.45 -16.26 6.57
N ARG A 239 6.35 -17.22 6.36
CA ARG A 239 7.77 -16.96 6.02
C ARG A 239 7.96 -16.18 4.74
N GLU A 240 7.06 -16.32 3.76
CA GLU A 240 7.16 -15.59 2.50
C GLU A 240 6.85 -14.10 2.69
N MET A 241 5.79 -13.78 3.43
CA MET A 241 5.45 -12.42 3.82
C MET A 241 6.60 -11.75 4.58
N GLU A 242 7.21 -12.46 5.54
CA GLU A 242 8.35 -11.97 6.33
C GLU A 242 9.57 -11.74 5.43
N GLY A 243 9.91 -12.73 4.60
CA GLY A 243 11.05 -12.64 3.68
C GLY A 243 10.90 -11.52 2.66
N LEU A 244 9.69 -11.29 2.15
CA LEU A 244 9.39 -10.17 1.26
C LEU A 244 9.47 -8.83 2.00
N GLU A 245 9.03 -8.75 3.26
CA GLU A 245 9.18 -7.53 4.06
C GLU A 245 10.63 -7.15 4.23
N THR A 246 11.45 -8.09 4.73
CA THR A 246 12.89 -7.91 4.93
C THR A 246 13.53 -7.55 3.61
N ALA A 247 13.25 -8.32 2.55
CA ALA A 247 13.84 -8.04 1.25
C ALA A 247 13.48 -6.64 0.76
N VAL A 248 12.27 -6.13 0.96
CA VAL A 248 11.87 -4.81 0.46
C VAL A 248 12.30 -3.69 1.37
N TRP A 249 12.20 -3.85 2.69
CA TRP A 249 12.28 -2.78 3.68
C TRP A 249 13.63 -2.65 4.38
N ASP A 250 14.37 -3.75 4.56
CA ASP A 250 15.63 -3.70 5.29
C ASP A 250 16.69 -2.95 4.47
N GLU A 251 17.29 -1.96 5.12
CA GLU A 251 18.29 -1.06 4.54
C GLU A 251 19.73 -1.60 4.77
N ASN A 252 19.86 -2.69 5.54
CA ASN A 252 21.12 -3.31 5.94
C ASN A 252 21.51 -4.49 5.02
N GLU A 253 22.07 -4.19 3.85
CA GLU A 253 23.20 -4.98 3.35
C GLU A 253 24.49 -4.26 3.75
N GLY A 254 24.78 -4.28 5.06
CA GLY A 254 26.00 -3.71 5.64
C GLY A 254 25.84 -3.18 7.08
N GLY A 255 25.90 -4.06 8.07
CA GLY A 255 26.32 -3.69 9.43
C GLY A 255 25.23 -3.35 10.44
N ASP A 256 25.04 -4.30 11.36
CA ASP A 256 24.57 -4.18 12.75
C ASP A 256 23.13 -3.73 13.05
N GLY A 257 22.58 -4.38 14.07
CA GLY A 257 21.16 -4.40 14.43
C GLY A 257 20.64 -3.05 14.90
N GLY A 258 19.89 -2.36 14.04
CA GLY A 258 19.12 -1.18 14.39
C GLY A 258 17.62 -1.49 14.35
N MET A 259 16.95 -1.37 15.50
CA MET A 259 15.49 -1.49 15.63
C MET A 259 14.79 -0.48 14.70
N PRO A 260 13.68 -0.85 14.03
CA PRO A 260 12.99 0.07 13.14
C PRO A 260 12.29 1.16 13.96
N LEU A 261 12.71 2.41 13.75
CA LEU A 261 12.02 3.61 14.24
C LEU A 261 10.56 3.61 13.75
N GLY A 262 9.64 3.85 14.69
CA GLY A 262 8.21 3.67 14.51
C GLY A 262 7.51 4.60 13.51
N GLY A 263 6.31 4.17 13.12
CA GLY A 263 5.17 5.08 12.96
C GLY A 263 4.79 5.56 11.56
N LEU A 264 4.89 4.75 10.50
CA LEU A 264 4.27 5.07 9.19
C LEU A 264 3.57 3.83 8.61
N GLY A 265 2.38 4.02 8.04
CA GLY A 265 1.73 2.98 7.24
C GLY A 265 2.58 2.66 6.01
N ARG A 266 2.76 1.37 5.71
CA ARG A 266 3.61 0.86 4.62
C ARG A 266 2.75 0.18 3.55
N ALA A 267 3.02 0.48 2.28
CA ALA A 267 2.48 -0.28 1.15
C ALA A 267 3.57 -0.57 0.12
N GLN A 268 3.37 -1.65 -0.64
CA GLN A 268 4.30 -2.13 -1.65
C GLN A 268 3.50 -2.39 -2.94
N MET A 269 4.04 -2.00 -4.08
CA MET A 269 3.36 -2.18 -5.37
C MET A 269 4.37 -2.55 -6.47
N LEU A 270 4.13 -3.65 -7.17
CA LEU A 270 4.76 -3.96 -8.45
C LEU A 270 3.97 -3.28 -9.57
N LEU A 271 4.67 -2.54 -10.43
CA LEU A 271 4.14 -2.13 -11.73
C LEU A 271 4.22 -3.27 -12.73
#